data_AF-A0A1M6SN85-F1
#
_entry.id   AF-A0A1M6SN85-F1
#
_cell.length_a   1.000
_cell.length_b   1.000
_cell.length_c   1.000
_cell.angle_alpha   90.00
_cell.angle_beta   90.00
_cell.angle_gamma   90.00
#
_symmetry.space_group_name_H-M   'P 1'
#
loop_
_entity.id
_entity.type
_entity.pdbx_description
1 polymer ?
#
loop_
_entity_poly.entity_id
_entity_poly.type
_entity_poly.pdbx_seq_one_letter_code
_entity_poly.pdbx_strand_id
1 'polypeptide(L)' 'MGDNLEALYMGSKNGDKSDMYKLIQAFDKDLKKRSYIGGRFNEDLYQEMCIKLLKCIKKFEYRSAS' A
#
# COMPACT_ATOMS: atom_id res chain seq x y z
N MET A 1 8.36 -14.47 9.12
CA MET A 1 8.62 -13.83 7.82
C MET A 1 8.60 -12.32 8.07
N GLY A 2 9.71 -11.81 8.62
CA GLY A 2 9.85 -10.40 8.95
C GLY A 2 10.58 -9.72 7.81
N ASP A 3 9.87 -9.42 6.72
CA ASP A 3 10.45 -8.60 5.67
C ASP A 3 10.72 -7.22 6.26
N ASN A 4 11.94 -6.71 6.12
CA ASN A 4 12.30 -5.36 6.57
C ASN A 4 11.38 -4.35 5.84
N LEU A 5 10.63 -3.55 6.60
CA LEU A 5 9.70 -2.56 6.04
C LEU A 5 10.41 -1.61 5.07
N GLU A 6 11.67 -1.28 5.35
CA GLU A 6 12.52 -0.47 4.48
C GLU A 6 12.82 -1.18 3.15
N ALA A 7 13.10 -2.49 3.17
CA ALA A 7 13.35 -3.26 1.96
C ALA A 7 12.08 -3.36 1.09
N LEU A 8 10.93 -3.65 1.72
CA LEU A 8 9.62 -3.64 1.03
C LEU A 8 9.31 -2.28 0.42
N TYR A 9 9.62 -1.22 1.15
CA TYR A 9 9.41 0.14 0.70
C TYR A 9 10.28 0.47 -0.52
N MET A 10 11.57 0.14 -0.47
CA MET A 10 12.50 0.37 -1.57
C MET A 10 12.14 -0.46 -2.81
N GLY A 11 11.80 -1.74 -2.63
CA GLY A 11 11.33 -2.60 -3.71
C GLY A 11 10.04 -2.10 -4.35
N SER A 12 9.06 -1.70 -3.52
CA SER A 12 7.82 -1.08 -3.99
C SER A 12 8.07 0.22 -4.77
N LYS A 13 9.01 1.06 -4.31
CA LYS A 13 9.37 2.31 -4.99
C LYS A 13 10.01 2.06 -6.36
N ASN A 14 10.78 0.98 -6.48
CA ASN A 14 11.45 0.56 -7.71
C ASN A 14 10.53 -0.15 -8.73
N GLY A 15 9.28 -0.45 -8.38
CA GLY A 15 8.37 -1.10 -9.31
C GLY A 15 8.14 -2.60 -9.06
N ASP A 16 8.72 -3.18 -8.00
CA ASP A 16 8.58 -4.60 -7.73
C ASP A 16 7.14 -4.96 -7.34
N LYS A 17 6.50 -5.81 -8.14
CA LYS A 17 5.09 -6.17 -7.97
C LYS A 17 4.85 -6.99 -6.69
N SER A 18 5.80 -7.82 -6.29
CA SER A 18 5.70 -8.66 -5.08
C SER A 18 5.72 -7.76 -3.85
N ASP A 19 6.67 -6.84 -3.79
CA ASP A 19 6.80 -5.91 -2.67
C ASP A 19 5.63 -4.92 -2.61
N MET A 20 5.18 -4.40 -3.76
CA MET A 20 3.95 -3.59 -3.83
C MET A 20 2.74 -4.34 -3.28
N TYR A 21 2.60 -5.63 -3.61
CA TYR A 21 1.48 -6.43 -3.17
C TYR A 21 1.53 -6.71 -1.67
N LYS A 22 2.71 -7.06 -1.13
CA LYS A 22 2.92 -7.21 0.32
C LYS A 22 2.63 -5.92 1.08
N LEU A 23 3.01 -4.78 0.50
CA LEU A 23 2.75 -3.47 1.09
C LEU A 23 1.26 -3.14 1.08
N ILE A 24 0.54 -3.41 -0.02
CA ILE A 24 -0.93 -3.29 -0.06
C ILE A 24 -1.57 -4.24 0.96
N GLN A 25 -1.11 -5.49 1.08
CA GLN A 25 -1.62 -6.45 2.06
C GLN A 25 -1.47 -5.95 3.50
N ALA A 26 -0.39 -5.23 3.82
CA ALA A 26 -0.21 -4.62 5.14
C ALA A 26 -1.30 -3.58 5.47
N PHE A 27 -1.82 -2.88 4.46
CA PHE A 27 -2.89 -1.89 4.61
C PHE A 27 -4.29 -2.42 4.23
N ASP A 28 -4.42 -3.67 3.77
CA ASP A 28 -5.64 -4.24 3.19
C ASP A 28 -6.86 -4.08 4.11
N LYS A 29 -6.68 -4.35 5.41
CA LYS A 29 -7.76 -4.22 6.40
C LYS A 29 -8.29 -2.80 6.50
N ASP A 30 -7.40 -1.81 6.50
CA ASP A 30 -7.78 -0.39 6.60
C ASP A 30 -8.36 0.14 5.28
N LEU A 31 -7.80 -0.28 4.15
CA LEU A 31 -8.29 0.06 2.81
C LEU A 31 -9.70 -0.49 2.62
N LYS A 32 -9.92 -1.78 2.92
CA LYS A 32 -11.24 -2.41 2.83
C LYS A 32 -12.25 -1.73 3.71
N LYS A 33 -11.94 -1.48 4.99
CA LYS A 33 -12.86 -0.79 5.92
C LYS A 33 -13.32 0.57 5.40
N ARG A 34 -12.44 1.32 4.73
CA ARG A 34 -12.75 2.63 4.14
C ARG A 34 -13.44 2.56 2.78
N SER A 35 -13.45 1.39 2.16
CA SER A 35 -14.05 1.16 0.85
C SER A 35 -15.52 0.69 0.93
N TYR A 36 -16.12 0.67 2.12
CA TYR A 36 -17.55 0.40 2.27
C TYR A 36 -18.36 1.68 2.11
N ILE A 37 -19.31 1.68 1.18
CA ILE A 37 -20.29 2.75 0.97
C ILE A 37 -21.69 2.15 1.15
N GLY A 38 -22.48 2.70 2.08
CA GLY A 38 -23.85 2.22 2.32
C GLY A 38 -23.93 0.75 2.74
N GLY A 39 -22.91 0.24 3.45
CA GLY A 39 -22.84 -1.16 3.87
C GLY A 39 -22.44 -2.16 2.78
N ARG A 40 -22.12 -1.69 1.56
CA ARG A 40 -21.58 -2.53 0.49
C ARG A 40 -20.12 -2.23 0.25
N PHE A 41 -19.34 -3.28 0.00
CA PHE A 41 -17.96 -3.12 -0.44
C PHE A 41 -17.95 -2.54 -1.85
N ASN A 42 -17.22 -1.44 -2.04
CA ASN A 42 -17.01 -0.83 -3.33
C ASN A 42 -15.61 -1.20 -3.83
N GLU A 43 -15.57 -2.11 -4.81
CA GLU A 43 -14.33 -2.61 -5.40
C GLU A 43 -13.54 -1.51 -6.12
N ASP A 44 -14.23 -0.60 -6.82
CA ASP A 44 -13.59 0.51 -7.53
C ASP A 44 -12.90 1.47 -6.56
N LEU A 45 -13.58 1.82 -5.46
CA LEU A 45 -13.01 2.64 -4.40
C LEU A 45 -11.80 1.97 -3.75
N TYR A 46 -11.88 0.66 -3.49
CA TYR A 46 -10.74 -0.09 -2.97
C TYR A 46 -9.55 -0.05 -3.92
N GLN A 47 -9.77 -0.27 -5.22
CA GLN A 47 -8.71 -0.21 -6.23
C GLN A 47 -8.11 1.20 -6.32
N GLU A 48 -8.92 2.25 -6.31
CA GLU A 48 -8.44 3.63 -6.29
C GLU A 48 -7.59 3.93 -5.06
N MET A 49 -8.01 3.46 -3.89
CA MET A 49 -7.25 3.62 -2.65
C MET A 49 -5.90 2.88 -2.70
N CYS A 50 -5.86 1.66 -3.23
CA CYS A 50 -4.62 0.91 -3.47
C CYS A 50 -3.68 1.68 -4.42
N ILE A 51 -4.20 2.20 -5.53
CA ILE A 51 -3.42 2.99 -6.49
C ILE A 51 -2.89 4.27 -5.83
N LYS A 52 -3.71 4.96 -5.04
CA LYS A 52 -3.32 6.18 -4.34
C LYS A 52 -2.23 5.91 -3.29
N LEU A 53 -2.34 4.81 -2.55
CA LEU A 53 -1.33 4.34 -1.61
C LEU A 53 0.01 4.12 -2.33
N LEU A 54 0.04 3.35 -3.41
CA LEU A 54 1.25 3.10 -4.20
C LEU A 54 1.86 4.40 -4.78
N LYS A 55 1.02 5.33 -5.26
CA LYS A 55 1.48 6.65 -5.73
C LYS A 55 2.11 7.46 -4.61
N CYS A 56 1.56 7.42 -3.40
CA CYS A 56 2.14 8.07 -2.22
C CYS A 56 3.47 7.43 -1.83
N ILE A 57 3.56 6.10 -1.80
CA ILE A 57 4.80 5.35 -1.53
C ILE A 57 5.89 5.71 -2.55
N LYS A 58 5.55 5.83 -3.84
CA LYS A 58 6.53 6.23 -4.85
C LYS A 58 7.12 7.62 -4.60
N LYS A 59 6.32 8.53 -4.06
CA LYS A 59 6.71 9.92 -3.75
C LYS A 59 7.33 10.09 -2.37
N PHE A 60 7.04 9.19 -1.44
CA PHE A 60 7.56 9.29 -0.08
C PHE A 60 9.10 9.14 -0.12
N GLU A 61 9.76 9.80 0.81
CA GLU A 61 11.19 9.64 1.03
C GLU A 61 11.33 9.00 2.39
N TYR A 62 11.79 7.75 2.39
CA TYR A 62 12.11 7.08 3.64
C TYR A 62 13.36 7.76 4.21
N ARG A 63 13.12 8.71 5.12
CA ARG A 63 14.19 9.37 5.83
C ARG A 63 14.58 8.48 7.00
N SER A 64 15.61 7.66 6.81
CA SER A 64 16.31 7.01 7.91
C SER A 64 16.85 8.13 8.81
N ALA A 65 16.39 8.19 10.06
CA ALA A 65 16.94 9.12 11.04
C ALA A 65 18.42 8.75 11.21
N SER A 66 19.28 9.61 10.65
CA SER A 66 20.74 9.52 10.76
C SER A 66 21.20 10.00 12.13
#